data_AF-A0A7S0TDH9-F1
#
_entry.id   AF-A0A7S0TDH9-F1
#
_cell.length_a   1.000
_cell.length_b   1.000
_cell.length_c   1.000
_cell.angle_alpha   90.00
_cell.angle_beta   90.00
_cell.angle_gamma   90.00
#
_symmetry.space_group_name_H-M   'P 1'
#
loop_
_entity.id
_entity.type
_entity.pdbx_description
1 polymer ?
#
loop_
_entity_poly.entity_id
_entity_poly.type
_entity_poly.pdbx_seq_one_letter_code
_entity_poly.pdbx_strand_id
1 'polypeptide(L)'
;DALKFVEARLEGSCVSNVRKGRQILTYDLVAKVVCAGRRAGAGVDAVLTSREFCHDDTAPLTEDDVAIHLVPIPVPDGFDTQRAMRTHELFDNLLRRKGRARFAQLLATLRDTLRAKGGDSS
;
A
#
# COMPACT_ATOMS: atom_id res chain seq x y z
N ASP A 1 -0.78 10.29 17.95
CA ASP A 1 -0.76 10.52 16.48
C ASP A 1 -1.03 9.22 15.76
N ALA A 2 -2.22 9.07 15.18
CA ALA A 2 -2.66 7.82 14.57
C ALA A 2 -2.51 7.90 13.04
N LEU A 3 -1.65 7.06 12.48
CA LEU A 3 -1.70 6.70 11.07
C LEU A 3 -2.94 5.82 10.86
N LYS A 4 -3.87 6.27 10.02
CA LYS A 4 -5.08 5.51 9.68
C LYS A 4 -5.05 5.11 8.20
N PHE A 5 -5.33 3.85 7.92
CA PHE A 5 -5.63 3.41 6.56
C PHE A 5 -7.11 3.68 6.30
N VAL A 6 -7.37 4.46 5.25
CA VAL A 6 -8.71 4.96 4.92
C VAL A 6 -9.33 4.10 3.84
N GLU A 7 -8.52 3.70 2.86
CA GLU A 7 -8.97 2.96 1.70
C GLU A 7 -7.86 2.04 1.21
N ALA A 8 -8.25 0.86 0.72
CA ALA A 8 -7.38 -0.08 0.04
C ALA A 8 -7.98 -0.44 -1.32
N ARG A 9 -7.16 -0.42 -2.36
CA ARG A 9 -7.54 -0.77 -3.73
C ARG A 9 -6.54 -1.77 -4.31
N LEU A 10 -7.06 -2.68 -5.12
CA LEU A 10 -6.28 -3.53 -6.00
C LEU A 10 -6.66 -3.18 -7.42
N GLU A 11 -5.66 -2.88 -8.23
CA GLU A 11 -5.78 -2.59 -9.65
C GLU A 11 -5.06 -3.68 -10.43
N GLY A 12 -5.49 -3.95 -11.66
CA GLY A 12 -4.89 -4.96 -12.53
C GLY A 12 -5.87 -6.07 -12.93
N SER A 13 -5.33 -7.24 -13.26
CA SER A 13 -6.08 -8.38 -13.75
C SER A 13 -5.94 -9.58 -12.84
N CYS A 14 -7.04 -10.34 -12.69
CA CYS A 14 -7.06 -11.59 -11.95
C CYS A 14 -8.06 -12.53 -12.61
N VAL A 15 -7.57 -13.70 -13.04
CA VAL A 15 -8.35 -14.71 -13.74
C VAL A 15 -8.21 -16.03 -13.00
N SER A 16 -9.33 -16.68 -12.74
CA SER A 16 -9.36 -18.03 -12.18
C SER A 16 -9.94 -19.01 -13.19
N ASN A 17 -9.21 -20.08 -13.46
CA ASN A 17 -9.61 -21.17 -14.35
C ASN A 17 -9.53 -22.52 -13.62
N VAL A 18 -10.27 -23.51 -14.10
CA VAL A 18 -10.14 -24.90 -13.63
C VAL A 18 -9.69 -25.78 -14.78
N ARG A 19 -8.56 -26.47 -14.62
CA ARG A 19 -8.01 -27.38 -15.63
C ARG A 19 -7.67 -28.71 -14.98
N LYS A 20 -8.21 -29.81 -15.52
CA LYS A 20 -8.00 -31.17 -14.99
C LYS A 20 -8.30 -31.29 -13.48
N GLY A 21 -9.36 -30.63 -13.00
CA GLY A 21 -9.75 -30.63 -11.58
C GLY A 21 -8.90 -29.73 -10.67
N ARG A 22 -7.86 -29.06 -11.18
CA ARG A 22 -7.04 -28.10 -10.42
C ARG A 22 -7.46 -26.67 -10.75
N GLN A 23 -7.66 -25.86 -9.72
CA GLN A 23 -7.83 -24.41 -9.88
C GLN A 23 -6.47 -23.78 -10.23
N ILE A 24 -6.47 -22.88 -11.20
CA ILE A 24 -5.31 -22.10 -11.64
C ILE A 24 -5.71 -20.63 -11.46
N LEU A 25 -4.88 -19.87 -10.76
CA LEU A 25 -5.07 -18.44 -10.55
C LEU A 25 -3.92 -17.69 -11.22
N THR A 26 -4.27 -16.87 -12.20
CA THR A 26 -3.33 -16.00 -12.92
C THR A 26 -3.67 -14.57 -12.55
N TYR A 27 -2.71 -13.82 -12.03
CA TYR A 27 -2.93 -12.43 -11.65
C TYR A 27 -1.71 -11.58 -11.96
N ASP A 28 -2.00 -10.30 -12.14
CA ASP A 28 -1.06 -9.21 -12.37
C ASP A 28 -1.67 -7.95 -11.73
N LEU A 29 -1.13 -7.52 -10.59
CA LEU A 29 -1.79 -6.60 -9.66
C LEU A 29 -0.87 -5.48 -9.17
N VAL A 30 -1.47 -4.32 -8.92
CA VAL A 30 -0.90 -3.21 -8.17
C VAL A 30 -1.81 -2.91 -6.99
N ALA A 31 -1.23 -2.84 -5.79
CA ALA A 31 -1.96 -2.52 -4.58
C ALA A 31 -1.73 -1.05 -4.18
N LYS A 32 -2.80 -0.37 -3.80
CA LYS A 32 -2.79 1.02 -3.34
C LYS A 32 -3.52 1.14 -2.01
N VAL A 33 -2.93 1.86 -1.06
CA VAL A 33 -3.56 2.19 0.21
C VAL A 33 -3.50 3.69 0.47
N VAL A 34 -4.67 4.29 0.69
CA VAL A 34 -4.78 5.69 1.13
C VAL A 34 -4.64 5.73 2.64
N CYS A 35 -3.69 6.55 3.09
CA CYS A 35 -3.35 6.77 4.48
C CYS A 35 -3.72 8.21 4.86
N ALA A 36 -4.29 8.39 6.05
CA ALA A 36 -4.50 9.69 6.65
C ALA A 36 -3.72 9.79 7.97
N GLY A 37 -2.90 10.82 8.09
CA GLY A 37 -2.30 11.27 9.33
C GLY A 37 -3.03 12.52 9.82
N ARG A 38 -3.38 12.56 11.10
CA ARG A 38 -3.95 13.76 11.75
C ARG A 38 -3.13 14.06 12.99
N ARG A 39 -2.67 15.31 13.12
CA ARG A 39 -1.94 15.80 14.30
C ARG A 39 -2.33 17.24 14.58
N ALA A 40 -2.82 17.52 15.79
CA ALA A 40 -3.14 18.87 16.28
C ALA A 40 -3.91 19.73 15.25
N GLY A 41 -4.93 19.15 14.61
CA GLY A 41 -5.78 19.82 13.61
C GLY A 41 -5.22 19.85 12.18
N ALA A 42 -3.93 19.58 11.96
CA ALA A 42 -3.34 19.43 10.64
C ALA A 42 -3.48 17.99 10.14
N GLY A 43 -3.92 17.83 8.90
CA GLY A 43 -4.05 16.53 8.25
C GLY A 43 -3.16 16.41 7.03
N VAL A 44 -2.45 15.28 6.92
CA VAL A 44 -1.72 14.90 5.71
C VAL A 44 -2.30 13.59 5.23
N ASP A 45 -2.60 13.51 3.95
CA ASP A 45 -2.98 12.27 3.30
C ASP A 45 -1.81 11.76 2.45
N ALA A 46 -1.70 10.46 2.28
CA ALA A 46 -0.68 9.82 1.47
C ALA A 46 -1.22 8.57 0.79
N VAL A 47 -0.61 8.20 -0.31
CA VAL A 47 -0.90 6.95 -1.02
C VAL A 47 0.35 6.09 -0.98
N LEU A 48 0.23 4.89 -0.41
CA LEU A 48 1.23 3.84 -0.51
C LEU A 48 0.88 2.97 -1.72
N THR A 49 1.84 2.78 -2.64
CA THR A 49 1.63 1.98 -3.86
C THR A 49 2.70 0.92 -3.95
N SER A 50 2.31 -0.34 -4.19
CA SER A 50 3.27 -1.39 -4.47
C SER A 50 3.79 -1.28 -5.90
N ARG A 51 4.94 -1.87 -6.22
CA ARG A 51 5.19 -2.28 -7.60
C ARG A 51 4.13 -3.29 -8.07
N GLU A 52 4.10 -3.50 -9.38
CA GLU A 52 3.35 -4.58 -9.99
C GLU A 52 3.88 -5.94 -9.50
N PHE A 53 2.97 -6.86 -9.16
CA PHE A 53 3.29 -8.21 -8.74
C PHE A 53 2.33 -9.23 -9.37
N CYS A 54 2.87 -10.36 -9.77
CA CYS A 54 2.13 -11.36 -10.54
C CYS A 54 2.25 -12.76 -9.93
N HIS A 55 1.46 -13.69 -10.47
CA HIS A 55 1.46 -15.09 -10.05
C HIS A 55 2.81 -15.81 -10.22
N ASP A 56 3.66 -15.35 -11.14
CA ASP A 56 5.00 -15.91 -11.40
C ASP A 56 6.08 -15.36 -10.46
N ASP A 57 5.78 -14.34 -9.64
CA ASP A 57 6.76 -13.76 -8.73
C ASP A 57 7.23 -14.82 -7.72
N THR A 58 8.55 -14.98 -7.62
CA THR A 58 9.19 -15.93 -6.71
C THR A 58 9.55 -15.29 -5.37
N ALA A 59 10.05 -14.05 -5.38
CA ALA A 59 10.39 -13.30 -4.16
C ALA A 59 9.21 -12.48 -3.63
N PRO A 60 8.93 -12.48 -2.31
CA PRO A 60 7.89 -11.64 -1.70
C PRO A 60 8.18 -10.14 -1.91
N LEU A 61 7.13 -9.33 -1.95
CA LEU A 61 7.26 -7.87 -1.90
C LEU A 61 7.82 -7.46 -0.54
N THR A 62 8.78 -6.54 -0.58
CA THR A 62 9.46 -5.97 0.58
C THR A 62 9.04 -4.53 0.81
N GLU A 63 9.56 -3.89 1.85
CA GLU A 63 9.30 -2.48 2.14
C GLU A 63 9.84 -1.54 1.05
N ASP A 64 10.89 -1.96 0.34
CA ASP A 64 11.53 -1.17 -0.73
C ASP A 64 10.68 -1.16 -2.01
N ASP A 65 9.79 -2.13 -2.16
CA ASP A 65 8.80 -2.21 -3.24
C ASP A 65 7.60 -1.27 -3.04
N VAL A 66 7.57 -0.48 -1.95
CA VAL A 66 6.47 0.43 -1.61
C VAL A 66 6.85 1.89 -1.87
N ALA A 67 6.25 2.46 -2.91
CA ALA A 67 6.29 3.90 -3.18
C ALA A 67 5.37 4.67 -2.20
N ILE A 68 5.83 5.85 -1.77
CA ILE A 68 5.07 6.78 -0.92
C ILE A 68 4.80 8.04 -1.74
N HIS A 69 3.53 8.41 -1.86
CA HIS A 69 3.12 9.66 -2.48
C HIS A 69 2.35 10.49 -1.46
N LEU A 70 2.95 11.59 -0.99
CA LEU A 70 2.31 12.52 -0.06
C LEU A 70 1.41 13.50 -0.82
N VAL A 71 0.20 13.72 -0.32
CA VAL A 71 -0.70 14.75 -0.84
C VAL A 71 -0.32 16.09 -0.20
N PRO A 72 -0.04 17.15 -0.99
CA PRO A 72 0.28 18.47 -0.46
C PRO A 72 -0.81 18.96 0.52
N ILE A 73 -0.41 19.56 1.64
CA ILE A 73 -1.37 20.21 2.54
C ILE A 73 -1.73 21.53 1.86
N PRO A 74 -3.02 21.79 1.57
CA PRO A 74 -3.42 23.11 1.11
C PRO A 74 -3.09 24.12 2.22
N VAL A 75 -2.25 25.11 1.92
CA VAL A 75 -1.87 26.19 2.83
C VAL A 75 -2.72 27.41 2.43
N PRO A 76 -3.72 27.82 3.25
CA PRO A 76 -4.45 29.05 2.99
C PRO A 76 -3.55 30.28 3.07
N ASP A 77 -3.95 31.38 2.44
CA ASP A 77 -3.23 32.65 2.58
C ASP A 77 -3.17 33.07 4.06
N GLY A 78 -1.98 33.46 4.51
CA GLY A 78 -1.71 33.85 5.91
C GLY A 78 -1.40 32.69 6.87
N PHE A 79 -1.30 31.45 6.39
CA PHE A 79 -0.91 30.30 7.20
C PHE A 79 0.61 30.05 7.24
N ASP A 80 1.10 29.53 8.36
CA ASP A 80 2.50 29.19 8.56
C ASP A 80 2.94 27.99 7.68
N THR A 81 3.60 28.33 6.57
CA THR A 81 4.15 27.35 5.61
C THR A 81 5.18 26.42 6.26
N GLN A 82 5.99 26.90 7.22
CA GLN A 82 6.98 26.07 7.89
C GLN A 82 6.33 24.98 8.73
N ARG A 83 5.19 25.28 9.38
CA ARG A 83 4.42 24.29 10.13
C ARG A 83 3.83 23.21 9.21
N ALA A 84 3.34 23.58 8.03
CA ALA A 84 2.84 22.64 7.04
C ALA A 84 3.95 21.70 6.54
N MET A 85 5.13 22.25 6.22
CA MET A 85 6.31 21.47 5.82
C MET A 85 6.78 20.49 6.90
N ARG A 86 6.91 20.94 8.15
CA ARG A 86 7.30 20.06 9.27
C ARG A 86 6.30 18.93 9.48
N THR A 87 5.01 19.21 9.31
CA THR A 87 3.96 18.18 9.43
C THR A 87 4.11 17.14 8.31
N HIS A 88 4.40 17.57 7.09
CA HIS A 88 4.73 16.71 5.95
C HIS A 88 5.93 15.82 6.23
N GLU A 89 7.06 16.39 6.64
CA GLU A 89 8.30 15.65 6.93
C GLU A 89 8.11 14.62 8.05
N LEU A 90 7.41 14.98 9.12
CA LEU A 90 7.13 14.06 10.22
C LEU A 90 6.21 12.92 9.78
N PHE A 91 5.24 13.19 8.91
CA PHE A 91 4.36 12.17 8.38
C PHE A 91 5.08 11.24 7.39
N ASP A 92 5.93 11.78 6.51
CA ASP A 92 6.78 10.99 5.62
C ASP A 92 7.67 10.02 6.42
N ASN A 93 8.33 10.54 7.47
CA ASN A 93 9.16 9.73 8.35
C ASN A 93 8.35 8.63 9.06
N LEU A 94 7.10 8.91 9.46
CA LEU A 94 6.22 7.90 10.04
C LEU A 94 5.84 6.81 9.02
N LEU A 95 5.53 7.20 7.78
CA LEU A 95 5.20 6.27 6.69
C LEU A 95 6.41 5.40 6.32
N ARG A 96 7.60 5.98 6.22
CA ARG A 96 8.84 5.24 5.96
C ARG A 96 9.17 4.23 7.05
N ARG A 97 8.99 4.60 8.32
CA ARG A 97 9.33 3.73 9.47
C ARG A 97 8.28 2.68 9.80
N LYS A 98 7.00 2.95 9.53
CA LYS A 98 5.88 2.08 9.95
C LYS A 98 4.89 1.76 8.85
N GLY A 99 4.60 2.72 7.98
CA GLY A 99 3.64 2.56 6.88
C GLY A 99 4.09 1.51 5.88
N ARG A 100 5.35 1.59 5.42
CA ARG A 100 5.94 0.62 4.47
C ARG A 100 5.96 -0.79 5.01
N ALA A 101 6.55 -1.01 6.18
CA ALA A 101 6.56 -2.29 6.88
C ALA A 101 5.17 -2.92 6.98
N ARG A 102 4.19 -2.14 7.46
CA ARG A 102 2.81 -2.63 7.63
C ARG A 102 2.15 -2.95 6.29
N PHE A 103 2.39 -2.14 5.25
CA PHE A 103 1.83 -2.39 3.94
C PHE A 103 2.48 -3.60 3.25
N ALA A 104 3.80 -3.75 3.34
CA ALA A 104 4.51 -4.93 2.85
C ALA A 104 3.99 -6.23 3.51
N GLN A 105 3.74 -6.22 4.82
CA GLN A 105 3.13 -7.36 5.53
C GLN A 105 1.71 -7.70 5.01
N LEU A 106 0.90 -6.68 4.70
CA LEU A 106 -0.42 -6.88 4.09
C LEU A 106 -0.30 -7.49 2.69
N LEU A 107 0.69 -7.06 1.89
CA LEU A 107 0.94 -7.60 0.56
C LEU A 107 1.41 -9.06 0.62
N ALA A 108 2.26 -9.41 1.58
CA ALA A 108 2.64 -10.79 1.84
C ALA A 108 1.42 -11.66 2.17
N THR A 109 0.56 -11.17 3.07
CA THR A 109 -0.70 -11.86 3.44
C THR A 109 -1.64 -12.04 2.23
N LEU A 110 -1.78 -11.01 1.40
CA LEU A 110 -2.57 -11.09 0.18
C LEU A 110 -2.02 -12.16 -0.77
N ARG A 111 -0.70 -12.17 -0.99
CA ARG A 111 -0.06 -13.15 -1.86
C ARG A 111 -0.22 -14.58 -1.35
N ASP A 112 -0.02 -14.82 -0.06
CA ASP A 112 -0.21 -16.14 0.54
C ASP A 112 -1.66 -16.61 0.39
N THR A 113 -2.62 -15.70 0.54
CA THR A 113 -4.03 -15.98 0.30
C THR A 113 -4.32 -16.33 -1.16
N LEU A 114 -3.74 -15.58 -2.11
CA LEU A 114 -3.89 -15.85 -3.54
C LEU A 114 -3.26 -17.20 -3.93
N ARG A 115 -2.10 -17.55 -3.37
CA ARG A 115 -1.44 -18.85 -3.60
C ARG A 115 -2.24 -20.02 -3.06
N ALA A 116 -2.76 -19.91 -1.83
CA ALA A 116 -3.63 -20.92 -1.24
C ALA A 116 -4.91 -21.14 -2.10
N LYS A 117 -5.45 -20.08 -2.69
CA LYS A 117 -6.60 -20.16 -3.61
C LYS A 117 -6.25 -20.66 -5.01
N GLY A 118 -5.04 -20.39 -5.48
CA GLY A 118 -4.50 -20.85 -6.76
C GLY A 118 -4.17 -22.33 -6.82
N GLY A 119 -4.45 -23.09 -5.74
CA GLY A 119 -4.23 -24.53 -5.72
C GLY A 119 -2.74 -24.90 -5.71
N ASP A 120 -1.88 -24.07 -5.14
CA ASP A 120 -0.55 -24.52 -4.71
C ASP A 120 -0.70 -25.43 -3.49
N SER A 121 -1.03 -26.69 -3.78
CA SER A 121 -0.77 -27.82 -2.91
C SER A 121 0.56 -28.41 -3.36
N SER A 122 1.64 -27.92 -2.75
CA SER A 122 2.92 -28.63 -2.74
C SER A 122 2.76 -29.98 -2.03
#